data_AF-A0A925XEC9-F1
#
_entry.id   AF-A0A925XEC9-F1
#
_cell.length_a   1.000
_cell.length_b   1.000
_cell.length_c   1.000
_cell.angle_alpha   90.00
_cell.angle_beta   90.00
_cell.angle_gamma   90.00
#
_symmetry.space_group_name_H-M   'P 1'
#
loop_
_entity.id
_entity.type
_entity.pdbx_description
1 polymer ?
#
loop_
_entity_poly.entity_id
_entity_poly.type
_entity_poly.pdbx_seq_one_letter_code
_entity_poly.pdbx_strand_id
1 'polypeptide(L)'
;MDYTNYSADDFVMDDDFRKWVTEPEGENARFWNTWVAAHPEKAAEVDVAKAMIMEMDAINPTIKLPEDKSRQIWQAASAAFDAAEPAKQRKSGIIRFLQRNPIWKVAASIVVILGVAMGIQVLLPNN
;
A
#
# COMPACT_ATOMS: atom_id res chain seq x y z
N MET A 1 -21.79 -6.35 -6.56
CA MET A 1 -21.12 -5.08 -6.86
C MET A 1 -21.95 -4.33 -7.89
N ASP A 2 -21.83 -3.01 -7.93
CA ASP A 2 -22.42 -2.20 -9.00
C ASP A 2 -21.38 -1.96 -10.10
N TYR A 3 -21.65 -2.50 -11.29
CA TYR A 3 -20.77 -2.44 -12.46
C TYR A 3 -21.23 -1.39 -13.49
N THR A 4 -22.32 -0.66 -13.20
CA THR A 4 -22.93 0.29 -14.16
C THR A 4 -22.06 1.50 -14.47
N ASN A 5 -21.04 1.77 -13.67
CA ASN A 5 -20.10 2.87 -13.89
C ASN A 5 -18.69 2.39 -14.28
N TYR A 6 -18.50 1.08 -14.46
CA TYR A 6 -17.19 0.55 -14.83
C TYR A 6 -16.81 1.02 -16.23
N SER A 7 -15.55 1.41 -16.35
CA SER A 7 -14.84 1.56 -17.61
C SER A 7 -14.22 0.23 -18.06
N ALA A 8 -13.67 0.18 -19.26
CA ALA A 8 -12.95 -1.01 -19.73
C ALA A 8 -11.79 -1.39 -18.80
N ASP A 9 -11.04 -0.41 -18.29
CA ASP A 9 -9.91 -0.65 -17.38
C ASP A 9 -10.37 -1.27 -16.05
N ASP A 10 -11.51 -0.81 -15.52
CA ASP A 10 -12.09 -1.37 -14.28
C ASP A 10 -12.49 -2.85 -14.48
N PHE A 11 -13.07 -3.19 -15.64
CA PHE A 11 -13.37 -4.58 -15.99
C PHE A 11 -12.11 -5.44 -16.14
N VAL A 12 -11.06 -4.89 -16.74
CA VAL A 12 -9.76 -5.58 -16.86
C VAL A 12 -9.14 -5.83 -15.49
N MET A 13 -9.39 -5.00 -14.47
CA MET A 13 -8.87 -5.21 -13.11
C MET A 13 -9.74 -6.13 -12.24
N ASP A 14 -10.95 -6.46 -12.67
CA ASP A 14 -11.85 -7.34 -11.93
C ASP A 14 -11.51 -8.82 -12.17
N ASP A 15 -11.10 -9.51 -11.11
CA ASP A 15 -10.67 -10.91 -11.19
C ASP A 15 -11.80 -11.86 -11.60
N ASP A 16 -13.05 -11.58 -11.22
CA ASP A 16 -14.19 -12.40 -11.59
C ASP A 16 -14.55 -12.18 -13.06
N PHE A 17 -14.53 -10.94 -13.54
CA PHE A 17 -14.71 -10.62 -14.96
C PHE A 17 -13.63 -11.29 -15.81
N ARG A 18 -12.35 -11.14 -15.42
CA ARG A 18 -11.23 -11.77 -16.10
C ARG A 18 -11.39 -13.29 -16.20
N LYS A 19 -11.74 -13.95 -15.09
CA LYS A 19 -11.98 -15.39 -15.08
C LYS A 19 -13.10 -15.79 -16.03
N TRP A 20 -14.19 -15.05 -16.08
CA TRP A 20 -15.28 -15.33 -17.02
C TRP A 20 -14.85 -15.16 -18.48
N VAL A 21 -14.03 -14.16 -18.78
CA VAL A 21 -13.50 -13.95 -20.14
C VAL A 21 -12.58 -15.10 -20.57
N THR A 22 -11.71 -15.59 -19.68
CA THR A 22 -10.77 -16.68 -19.97
C THR A 22 -11.41 -18.07 -19.86
N GLU A 23 -12.43 -18.23 -19.01
CA GLU A 23 -13.17 -19.47 -18.76
C GLU A 23 -14.69 -19.21 -18.84
N PRO A 24 -15.27 -19.15 -20.05
CA PRO A 24 -16.66 -18.74 -20.26
C PRO A 24 -17.72 -19.71 -19.68
N GLU A 25 -17.31 -20.89 -19.22
CA GLU A 25 -18.15 -21.91 -18.59
C GLU A 25 -17.91 -22.04 -17.08
N GLY A 26 -17.13 -21.13 -16.50
CA GLY A 26 -16.77 -21.12 -15.08
C GLY A 26 -17.92 -20.78 -14.12
N GLU A 27 -17.63 -20.84 -12.82
CA GLU A 27 -18.60 -20.65 -11.73
C GLU A 27 -19.41 -19.35 -11.82
N ASN A 28 -18.81 -18.28 -12.36
CA ASN A 28 -19.43 -16.97 -12.47
C ASN A 28 -20.04 -16.67 -13.86
N ALA A 29 -20.03 -17.62 -14.80
CA ALA A 29 -20.51 -17.40 -16.17
C ALA A 29 -21.98 -16.98 -16.24
N ARG A 30 -22.83 -17.58 -15.40
CA ARG A 30 -24.25 -17.24 -15.34
C ARG A 30 -24.47 -15.77 -14.94
N PHE A 31 -23.68 -15.26 -13.99
CA PHE A 31 -23.78 -13.88 -13.55
C PHE A 31 -23.43 -12.93 -14.69
N TRP A 32 -22.26 -13.08 -15.28
CA TRP A 32 -21.77 -12.17 -16.32
C TRP A 32 -22.60 -12.23 -17.61
N ASN A 33 -23.04 -13.41 -18.04
CA ASN A 33 -23.94 -13.54 -19.18
C ASN A 33 -25.26 -12.78 -18.94
N THR A 34 -25.81 -12.88 -17.73
CA THR A 34 -27.06 -12.18 -17.38
C THR A 34 -26.83 -10.67 -17.28
N TRP A 35 -25.72 -10.25 -16.67
CA TRP A 35 -25.41 -8.85 -16.45
C TRP A 35 -25.14 -8.13 -17.78
N VAL A 36 -24.32 -8.68 -18.66
CA VAL A 36 -24.04 -8.09 -19.98
C VAL A 36 -25.30 -8.02 -20.84
N ALA A 37 -26.17 -9.03 -20.78
CA ALA A 37 -27.45 -9.01 -21.50
C ALA A 37 -28.41 -7.92 -20.97
N ALA A 38 -28.33 -7.60 -19.67
CA ALA A 38 -29.15 -6.56 -19.03
C ALA A 38 -28.58 -5.14 -19.21
N HIS A 39 -27.31 -5.00 -19.60
CA HIS A 39 -26.59 -3.73 -19.71
C HIS A 39 -26.01 -3.51 -21.12
N PRO A 40 -26.85 -3.40 -22.17
CA PRO A 40 -26.38 -3.18 -23.55
C PRO A 40 -25.60 -1.86 -23.70
N GLU A 41 -25.84 -0.88 -22.83
CA GLU A 41 -25.08 0.38 -22.78
C GLU A 41 -23.61 0.19 -22.41
N LYS A 42 -23.24 -0.96 -21.82
CA LYS A 42 -21.87 -1.32 -21.45
C LYS A 42 -21.18 -2.23 -22.46
N ALA A 43 -21.82 -2.54 -23.57
CA ALA A 43 -21.27 -3.45 -24.57
C ALA A 43 -19.90 -2.98 -25.09
N ALA A 44 -19.74 -1.68 -25.33
CA ALA A 44 -18.47 -1.12 -25.83
C ALA A 44 -17.31 -1.34 -24.83
N GLU A 45 -17.52 -1.02 -23.55
CA GLU A 45 -16.53 -1.20 -22.49
C GLU A 45 -16.20 -2.68 -22.26
N VAL A 46 -17.23 -3.53 -22.27
CA VAL A 46 -17.08 -4.99 -22.12
C VAL A 46 -16.27 -5.59 -23.27
N ASP A 47 -16.54 -5.18 -24.51
CA ASP A 47 -15.84 -5.69 -25.69
C ASP A 47 -14.37 -5.25 -25.72
N VAL A 48 -14.10 -3.99 -25.36
CA VAL A 48 -12.72 -3.48 -25.22
C VAL A 48 -11.97 -4.25 -24.14
N ALA A 49 -12.57 -4.44 -22.96
CA ALA A 49 -11.96 -5.18 -21.86
C ALA A 49 -11.67 -6.64 -22.25
N LYS A 50 -12.62 -7.31 -22.92
CA LYS A 50 -12.43 -8.67 -23.45
C LYS A 50 -11.25 -8.75 -24.40
N ALA A 51 -11.17 -7.83 -25.36
CA ALA A 51 -10.06 -7.79 -26.31
C ALA A 51 -8.71 -7.63 -25.59
N MET A 52 -8.61 -6.72 -24.63
CA MET A 52 -7.40 -6.52 -23.83
C MET A 52 -7.00 -7.80 -23.07
N ILE A 53 -7.94 -8.44 -22.39
CA ILE A 53 -7.68 -9.67 -21.63
C ILE A 53 -7.22 -10.79 -22.55
N MET A 54 -7.88 -10.98 -23.70
CA MET A 54 -7.52 -12.00 -24.68
C MET A 54 -6.14 -11.77 -25.30
N GLU A 55 -5.80 -10.52 -25.63
CA GLU A 55 -4.45 -10.18 -26.13
C GLU A 55 -3.38 -10.43 -25.06
N MET A 56 -3.64 -10.06 -23.80
CA MET A 56 -2.73 -10.33 -22.68
C MET A 56 -2.52 -11.83 -22.46
N ASP A 57 -3.58 -12.63 -22.55
CA ASP A 57 -3.53 -14.08 -22.42
C ASP A 57 -2.82 -14.72 -23.63
N ALA A 58 -3.07 -14.24 -24.84
CA ALA A 58 -2.41 -14.70 -26.06
C ALA A 58 -0.90 -14.39 -26.11
N ILE A 59 -0.46 -13.28 -25.49
CA ILE A 59 0.96 -12.93 -25.33
C ILE A 59 1.63 -13.79 -24.24
N ASN A 60 0.86 -14.25 -23.25
CA ASN A 60 1.35 -15.09 -22.15
C ASN A 60 0.59 -16.43 -22.04
N PRO A 61 0.50 -17.24 -23.11
CA PRO A 61 -0.44 -18.36 -23.16
C PRO A 61 -0.16 -19.41 -22.09
N THR A 62 1.05 -19.45 -21.53
CA THR A 62 1.36 -20.26 -20.36
C THR A 62 2.71 -19.85 -19.76
N ILE A 63 2.84 -18.69 -19.10
CA ILE A 63 3.86 -18.62 -18.04
C ILE A 63 3.28 -19.29 -16.79
N LYS A 64 3.05 -20.62 -16.87
CA LYS A 64 3.16 -21.45 -15.68
C LYS A 64 4.64 -21.44 -15.37
N LEU A 65 5.09 -20.50 -14.54
CA LEU A 65 6.46 -20.57 -14.03
C LEU A 65 6.61 -21.97 -13.45
N PRO A 66 7.55 -22.78 -13.96
CA PRO A 66 7.86 -24.05 -13.36
C PRO A 66 8.10 -23.84 -11.86
N GLU A 67 7.52 -24.67 -10.98
CA GLU A 67 7.59 -24.47 -9.52
C GLU A 67 9.03 -24.31 -9.00
N ASP A 68 9.98 -24.94 -9.70
CA ASP A 68 11.41 -24.79 -9.47
C ASP A 68 11.90 -23.37 -9.75
N LYS A 69 11.44 -22.71 -10.83
CA LYS A 69 11.78 -21.31 -11.09
C LYS A 69 11.13 -20.35 -10.09
N SER A 70 9.87 -20.57 -9.70
CA SER A 70 9.22 -19.72 -8.70
C SER A 70 9.94 -19.82 -7.35
N ARG A 71 10.33 -21.03 -6.94
CA ARG A 71 11.14 -21.27 -5.73
C ARG A 71 12.49 -20.59 -5.81
N GLN A 72 13.17 -20.64 -6.94
CA GLN A 72 14.46 -19.96 -7.14
C GLN A 72 14.33 -18.44 -7.03
N ILE A 73 13.29 -17.86 -7.63
CA ILE A 73 13.03 -16.41 -7.54
C ILE A 73 12.72 -16.01 -6.09
N TRP A 74 11.92 -16.80 -5.36
CA TRP A 74 11.64 -16.55 -3.94
C TRP A 74 12.88 -16.64 -3.07
N GLN A 75 13.72 -17.65 -3.29
CA GLN A 75 14.99 -17.81 -2.57
C GLN A 75 15.95 -16.65 -2.84
N ALA A 76 16.06 -16.22 -4.09
CA ALA A 76 16.90 -15.09 -4.48
C ALA A 76 16.40 -13.77 -3.86
N ALA A 77 15.09 -13.53 -3.86
CA ALA A 77 14.49 -12.35 -3.24
C ALA A 77 14.71 -12.34 -1.72
N SER A 78 14.47 -13.47 -1.04
CA SER A 78 14.70 -13.58 0.42
C SER A 78 16.16 -13.34 0.77
N ALA A 79 17.09 -14.00 0.06
CA ALA A 79 18.52 -13.83 0.30
C ALA A 79 19.00 -12.39 0.06
N ALA A 80 18.42 -11.69 -0.91
CA ALA A 80 18.72 -10.28 -1.15
C ALA A 80 18.21 -9.37 -0.02
N PHE A 81 17.04 -9.65 0.56
CA PHE A 81 16.53 -8.91 1.73
C PHE A 81 17.37 -9.19 2.98
N ASP A 82 17.79 -10.44 3.20
CA ASP A 82 18.64 -10.84 4.33
C ASP A 82 20.07 -10.26 4.20
N ALA A 83 20.64 -10.27 3.00
CA ALA A 83 21.95 -9.68 2.73
C ALA A 83 21.95 -8.15 2.78
N ALA A 84 20.78 -7.52 2.62
CA ALA A 84 20.59 -6.09 2.73
C ALA A 84 20.44 -5.58 4.18
N GLU A 85 20.51 -6.43 5.21
CA GLU A 85 20.71 -5.94 6.59
C GLU A 85 22.18 -5.49 6.77
N PRO A 86 22.45 -4.17 6.93
CA PRO A 86 23.77 -3.71 7.31
C PRO A 86 23.84 -3.73 8.85
N ALA A 87 24.64 -4.65 9.39
CA ALA A 87 25.39 -4.47 10.64
C ALA A 87 24.67 -3.70 11.78
N LYS A 88 23.47 -4.12 12.19
CA LYS A 88 22.94 -3.72 13.50
C LYS A 88 23.71 -4.46 14.58
N GLN A 89 24.80 -3.83 15.07
CA GLN A 89 25.30 -3.83 16.46
C GLN A 89 26.82 -3.68 16.54
N ARG A 90 27.35 -2.52 16.16
CA ARG A 90 28.40 -1.92 16.99
C ARG A 90 27.68 -1.02 18.00
N LYS A 91 27.31 -1.59 19.16
CA LYS A 91 26.82 -0.81 20.29
C LYS A 91 27.92 0.18 20.66
N SER A 92 27.78 1.40 20.16
CA SER A 92 28.67 2.53 20.40
C SER A 92 28.79 2.74 21.91
N GLY A 93 30.03 2.66 22.43
CA GLY A 93 30.37 2.89 23.83
C GLY A 93 30.06 4.31 24.34
N ILE A 94 29.50 5.17 23.48
CA ILE A 94 29.13 6.56 23.80
C ILE A 94 27.91 6.62 24.74
N ILE A 95 26.94 5.69 24.64
CA ILE A 95 25.70 5.77 25.44
C ILE A 95 25.95 5.48 26.94
N ARG A 96 26.98 4.69 27.28
CA ARG A 96 27.30 4.38 28.69
C ARG A 96 27.87 5.58 29.45
N PHE A 97 28.45 6.57 28.76
CA PHE A 97 29.02 7.76 29.39
C PHE A 97 27.95 8.81 29.76
N LEU A 98 26.87 8.89 28.99
CA LEU A 98 25.81 9.89 29.19
C LEU A 98 24.83 9.54 30.33
N GLN A 99 24.80 8.29 30.79
CA GLN A 99 23.95 7.85 31.90
C GLN A 99 24.51 8.17 33.31
N ARG A 100 25.72 8.76 33.41
CA ARG A 100 26.39 8.97 34.71
C ARG A 100 26.30 10.39 35.28
N ASN A 101 25.76 11.36 34.54
CA ASN A 101 25.70 12.76 34.99
C ASN A 101 24.26 13.30 35.14
N PRO A 102 23.84 13.74 36.35
CA PRO A 102 22.47 14.16 36.65
C PRO A 102 22.23 15.64 36.33
N ILE A 103 22.62 16.10 35.13
CA ILE A 103 22.53 17.52 34.73
C ILE A 103 21.08 17.93 34.38
N TRP A 104 20.15 16.97 34.25
CA TRP A 104 18.75 17.21 33.88
C TRP A 104 17.87 17.82 35.00
N LYS A 105 18.43 18.10 36.19
CA LYS A 105 17.65 18.62 37.33
C LYS A 105 17.41 20.14 37.32
N VAL A 106 17.85 20.90 36.32
CA VAL A 106 17.82 22.38 36.34
C VAL A 106 16.99 23.02 35.20
N ALA A 107 15.86 22.43 34.82
CA ALA A 107 14.95 23.06 33.83
C ALA A 107 13.81 23.90 34.45
N ALA A 108 13.57 23.82 35.77
CA ALA A 108 12.38 24.42 36.39
C ALA A 108 12.47 25.93 36.69
N SER A 109 13.65 26.56 36.60
CA SER A 109 13.84 27.97 36.99
C SER A 109 13.49 28.98 35.90
N ILE A 110 13.38 28.58 34.63
CA ILE A 110 13.09 29.50 33.52
C ILE A 110 11.58 29.79 33.40
N VAL A 111 10.72 28.83 33.74
CA VAL A 111 9.25 28.98 33.65
C VAL A 111 8.71 29.97 34.71
N VAL A 112 9.29 29.97 35.91
CA VAL A 112 8.84 30.86 37.00
C VAL A 112 9.17 32.32 36.71
N ILE A 113 10.33 32.61 36.11
CA ILE A 113 10.76 34.00 35.83
C ILE A 113 9.88 34.63 34.73
N LEU A 114 9.51 33.88 33.70
CA LEU A 114 8.63 34.39 32.63
C LEU A 114 7.19 34.59 33.09
N GLY A 115 6.68 33.74 33.99
CA GLY A 115 5.33 33.88 34.54
C GLY A 115 5.15 35.12 35.41
N VAL A 116 6.15 35.49 36.22
CA VAL A 116 6.09 36.68 37.09
C VAL A 116 6.17 37.97 36.27
N ALA A 117 6.97 38.00 35.19
CA ALA A 117 7.09 39.17 34.32
C ALA A 117 5.77 39.51 33.60
N MET A 118 5.03 38.51 33.11
CA MET A 118 3.72 38.72 32.48
C MET A 118 2.63 39.15 33.49
N GLY A 119 2.67 38.65 34.72
CA GLY A 119 1.70 39.01 35.76
C GLY A 119 1.79 40.47 36.22
N ILE A 120 2.99 41.05 36.25
CA ILE A 120 3.20 42.45 36.66
C ILE A 120 2.71 43.43 35.60
N GLN A 121 2.79 43.06 34.31
CA GLN A 121 2.39 43.93 33.19
C GLN A 121 0.86 44.05 33.05
N VAL A 122 0.10 43.07 33.55
CA VAL A 122 -1.37 43.06 33.54
C VAL A 122 -1.97 43.81 34.74
N LEU A 123 -1.20 44.03 35.81
CA LEU A 123 -1.68 44.68 37.05
C LEU A 123 -1.44 46.20 37.11
N LEU A 124 -0.78 46.79 36.10
CA LEU A 124 -0.64 48.24 35.98
C LEU A 124 -1.68 48.77 34.97
N PRO A 125 -2.84 49.30 35.42
CA PRO A 125 -3.79 49.95 34.52
C PRO A 125 -3.12 51.19 33.91
N ASN A 126 -3.16 51.28 32.58
CA ASN A 126 -2.68 52.44 31.84
C ASN A 126 -3.64 53.60 32.11
N ASN A 127 -3.16 54.65 32.79
CA ASN A 127 -3.85 55.92 32.98
C ASN A 127 -3.32 56.95 31.98
#